data_AF-A0A699YPM6-F1
#
_entry.id   AF-A0A699YPM6-F1
#
_cell.length_a   1.000
_cell.length_b   1.000
_cell.length_c   1.000
_cell.angle_alpha   90.00
_cell.angle_beta   90.00
_cell.angle_gamma   90.00
#
_symmetry.space_group_name_H-M   'P 1'
#
loop_
_entity.id
_entity.type
_entity.pdbx_description
1 polymer ?
#
loop_
_entity_poly.entity_id
_entity_poly.type
_entity_poly.pdbx_seq_one_letter_code
_entity_poly.pdbx_strand_id
1 'polypeptide(L)'
;MSTVDEAPVSGSKGPAINGQLIILAAGDRALFDQALPAFEKMGKRSLFLGATGAGARMKLVVNMVMGSMMGAFCEGMALAEQAGLAQGDLLEVLGLGAMANPMFAMKGPSMQAHAYPPAFPLKHQQKDLRLALELGVALALPLPVATAANDLYKAALAAGRGDEDFAAVYEVVKN
;
A
#
# COMPACT_ATOMS: atom_id res chain seq x y z
N MET A 1 -16.09 4.71 -30.91
CA MET A 1 -14.78 4.63 -30.23
C MET A 1 -15.06 4.32 -28.78
N SER A 2 -14.56 3.21 -28.24
CA SER A 2 -14.72 2.91 -26.81
C SER A 2 -13.80 3.82 -26.02
N THR A 3 -14.37 4.81 -25.35
CA THR A 3 -13.75 5.70 -24.38
C THR A 3 -13.41 4.92 -23.11
N VAL A 4 -12.35 4.11 -23.15
CA VAL A 4 -11.88 3.38 -21.95
C VAL A 4 -10.92 4.28 -21.18
N ASP A 5 -11.45 4.89 -20.13
CA ASP A 5 -10.74 5.75 -19.19
C ASP A 5 -10.65 5.03 -17.84
N GLU A 6 -9.48 5.07 -17.20
CA GLU A 6 -9.27 4.49 -15.87
C GLU A 6 -8.80 5.58 -14.90
N ALA A 7 -9.23 5.51 -13.65
CA ALA A 7 -8.79 6.43 -12.61
C ALA A 7 -8.62 5.73 -11.24
N PRO A 8 -7.67 4.78 -11.09
CA PRO A 8 -7.34 4.22 -9.77
C PRO A 8 -6.95 5.31 -8.77
N VAL A 9 -7.22 5.06 -7.49
CA VAL A 9 -6.97 6.02 -6.41
C VAL A 9 -5.96 5.52 -5.39
N SER A 10 -5.18 6.43 -4.83
CA SER A 10 -4.30 6.18 -3.69
C SER A 10 -4.76 6.99 -2.47
N GLY A 11 -4.84 6.31 -1.33
CA GLY A 11 -5.47 6.79 -0.11
C GLY A 11 -6.49 5.75 0.39
N SER A 12 -6.43 5.45 1.69
CA SER A 12 -7.36 4.53 2.35
C SER A 12 -8.66 5.27 2.74
N LYS A 13 -9.48 4.67 3.62
CA LYS A 13 -10.77 5.20 4.08
C LYS A 13 -10.70 6.64 4.59
N GLY A 14 -9.70 6.97 5.42
CA GLY A 14 -9.53 8.32 5.96
C GLY A 14 -9.36 9.39 4.87
N PRO A 15 -8.35 9.27 3.99
CA PRO A 15 -8.20 10.17 2.84
C PRO A 15 -9.41 10.21 1.92
N ALA A 16 -10.13 9.09 1.71
CA ALA A 16 -11.34 9.06 0.88
C ALA A 16 -12.46 9.94 1.45
N ILE A 17 -12.75 9.82 2.75
CA ILE A 17 -13.80 10.61 3.42
C ILE A 17 -13.49 12.10 3.38
N ASN A 18 -12.21 12.47 3.46
CA ASN A 18 -11.78 13.86 3.55
C ASN A 18 -11.49 14.53 2.19
N GLY A 19 -11.78 13.86 1.07
CA GLY A 19 -11.48 14.38 -0.27
C GLY A 19 -9.97 14.53 -0.53
N GLN A 20 -9.14 13.68 0.09
CA GLN A 20 -7.67 13.77 0.05
C GLN A 20 -7.02 12.65 -0.79
N LEU A 21 -7.79 11.99 -1.66
CA LEU A 21 -7.27 10.97 -2.57
C LEU A 21 -6.26 11.54 -3.57
N ILE A 22 -5.37 10.67 -4.04
CA ILE A 22 -4.54 10.90 -5.23
C ILE A 22 -5.15 10.07 -6.36
N ILE A 23 -5.58 10.74 -7.42
CA ILE A 23 -6.26 10.11 -8.56
C ILE A 23 -5.25 9.90 -9.69
N LEU A 24 -5.15 8.67 -10.19
CA LEU A 24 -4.18 8.24 -11.18
C LEU A 24 -4.89 7.96 -12.51
N ALA A 25 -5.32 9.01 -13.21
CA ALA A 25 -6.11 8.88 -14.42
C ALA A 25 -5.27 8.54 -15.65
N ALA A 26 -5.81 7.73 -16.57
CA ALA A 26 -5.20 7.43 -17.87
C ALA A 26 -6.26 7.02 -18.89
N GLY A 27 -6.07 7.42 -20.15
CA GLY A 27 -7.00 7.16 -21.25
C GLY A 27 -7.21 8.41 -22.10
N ASP A 28 -8.44 8.90 -22.17
CA ASP A 28 -8.82 10.03 -23.02
C ASP A 28 -8.63 11.35 -22.28
N ARG A 29 -7.74 12.20 -22.81
CA ARG A 29 -7.43 13.48 -22.20
C ARG A 29 -8.64 14.42 -22.12
N ALA A 30 -9.51 14.43 -23.13
CA ALA A 30 -10.66 15.31 -23.13
C ALA A 30 -11.70 14.91 -22.06
N LEU A 31 -11.85 13.61 -21.82
CA LEU A 31 -12.69 13.06 -20.75
C LEU A 31 -12.10 13.34 -19.37
N PHE A 32 -10.79 13.20 -19.22
CA PHE A 32 -10.08 13.60 -17.99
C PHE A 32 -10.31 15.08 -17.66
N ASP A 33 -10.12 15.97 -18.64
CA ASP A 33 -10.30 17.41 -18.43
C ASP A 33 -11.76 17.76 -18.06
N GLN A 34 -12.75 17.04 -18.62
CA GLN A 34 -14.16 17.18 -18.23
C GLN A 34 -14.47 16.64 -16.83
N ALA A 35 -13.82 15.55 -16.42
CA ALA A 35 -14.00 14.93 -15.11
C ALA A 35 -13.24 15.65 -13.98
N LEU A 36 -12.26 16.50 -14.33
CA LEU A 36 -11.38 17.18 -13.38
C LEU A 36 -12.12 17.91 -12.24
N PRO A 37 -13.22 18.66 -12.47
CA PRO A 37 -13.96 19.31 -11.39
C PRO A 37 -14.57 18.34 -10.37
N ALA A 38 -14.90 17.11 -10.78
CA ALA A 38 -15.36 16.07 -9.86
C ALA A 38 -14.18 15.46 -9.10
N PHE A 39 -13.05 15.24 -9.79
CA PHE A 39 -11.83 14.73 -9.17
C PHE A 39 -11.28 15.67 -8.10
N GLU A 40 -11.34 16.99 -8.29
CA GLU A 40 -10.91 17.99 -7.31
C GLU A 40 -11.75 18.00 -6.03
N LYS A 41 -12.99 17.47 -6.07
CA LYS A 41 -13.82 17.29 -4.86
C LYS A 41 -13.50 16.01 -4.10
N MET A 42 -12.99 14.99 -4.79
CA MET A 42 -12.69 13.68 -4.22
C MET A 42 -11.22 13.54 -3.79
N GLY A 43 -10.33 14.34 -4.36
CA GLY A 43 -8.90 14.19 -4.20
C GLY A 43 -8.18 15.52 -4.09
N LYS A 44 -7.03 15.48 -3.41
CA LYS A 44 -6.11 16.62 -3.32
C LYS A 44 -5.24 16.78 -4.55
N ARG A 45 -5.16 15.73 -5.39
CA ARG A 45 -4.35 15.73 -6.60
C ARG A 45 -4.86 14.72 -7.62
N SER A 46 -4.90 15.14 -8.88
CA SER A 46 -5.20 14.29 -10.03
C SER A 46 -4.01 14.31 -10.99
N LEU A 47 -3.58 13.15 -11.44
CA LEU A 47 -2.49 12.98 -12.40
C LEU A 47 -3.04 12.31 -13.66
N PHE A 48 -2.70 12.86 -14.83
CA PHE A 48 -2.97 12.21 -16.12
C PHE A 48 -1.71 11.49 -16.58
N LEU A 49 -1.77 10.17 -16.67
CA LEU A 49 -0.62 9.28 -16.87
C LEU A 49 -0.49 8.77 -18.32
N GLY A 50 -1.26 9.36 -19.24
CA GLY A 50 -1.21 9.03 -20.66
C GLY A 50 -2.23 7.97 -21.04
N ALA A 51 -1.80 6.96 -21.81
CA ALA A 51 -2.70 5.96 -22.38
C ALA A 51 -3.26 4.97 -21.35
N THR A 52 -4.44 4.42 -21.66
CA THR A 52 -5.13 3.39 -20.85
C THR A 52 -4.18 2.27 -20.40
N GLY A 53 -4.31 1.86 -19.15
CA GLY A 53 -3.45 0.90 -18.46
C GLY A 53 -2.30 1.55 -17.69
N ALA A 54 -1.94 2.82 -17.95
CA ALA A 54 -0.87 3.49 -17.22
C ALA A 54 -1.25 3.79 -15.76
N GLY A 55 -2.50 4.13 -15.48
CA GLY A 55 -3.03 4.34 -14.13
C GLY A 55 -3.03 3.05 -13.32
N ALA A 56 -3.49 1.95 -13.91
CA ALA A 56 -3.43 0.64 -13.27
C ALA A 56 -1.99 0.21 -12.96
N ARG A 57 -1.07 0.31 -13.93
CA ARG A 57 0.35 -0.03 -13.74
C ARG A 57 0.98 0.82 -12.63
N MET A 58 0.75 2.14 -12.64
CA MET A 58 1.26 3.03 -11.59
C MET A 58 0.72 2.63 -10.20
N LYS A 59 -0.57 2.31 -10.12
CA LYS A 59 -1.17 1.87 -8.85
C LYS A 59 -0.55 0.58 -8.32
N LEU A 60 -0.29 -0.39 -9.18
CA LEU A 60 0.39 -1.63 -8.81
C LEU A 60 1.81 -1.35 -8.29
N VAL A 61 2.57 -0.47 -8.96
CA VAL A 61 3.91 -0.07 -8.50
C VAL A 61 3.85 0.57 -7.12
N VAL A 62 2.92 1.50 -6.88
CA VAL A 62 2.73 2.15 -5.57
C VAL A 62 2.39 1.13 -4.49
N ASN A 63 1.44 0.23 -4.74
CA ASN A 63 1.02 -0.77 -3.74
C ASN A 63 2.07 -1.87 -3.52
N MET A 64 2.92 -2.16 -4.50
CA MET A 64 4.09 -3.03 -4.34
C MET A 64 5.11 -2.42 -3.39
N VAL A 65 5.45 -1.14 -3.57
CA VAL A 65 6.34 -0.41 -2.65
C VAL A 65 5.75 -0.37 -1.25
N MET A 66 4.46 -0.04 -1.11
CA MET A 66 3.77 0.00 0.17
C MET A 66 3.79 -1.34 0.92
N GLY A 67 3.46 -2.45 0.23
CA GLY A 67 3.49 -3.79 0.83
C GLY A 67 4.90 -4.23 1.22
N SER A 68 5.90 -3.91 0.39
CA SER A 68 7.31 -4.22 0.68
C SER A 68 7.84 -3.43 1.88
N MET A 69 7.51 -2.13 1.96
CA MET A 69 7.85 -1.29 3.10
C MET A 69 7.21 -1.80 4.40
N MET A 70 5.96 -2.26 4.35
CA MET A 70 5.29 -2.83 5.52
C MET A 70 5.96 -4.11 6.00
N GLY A 71 6.38 -5.00 5.07
CA GLY A 71 7.14 -6.20 5.40
C GLY A 71 8.43 -5.88 6.16
N ALA A 72 9.26 -4.98 5.61
CA ALA A 72 10.50 -4.55 6.26
C ALA A 72 10.26 -3.87 7.62
N PHE A 73 9.17 -3.09 7.75
CA PHE A 73 8.80 -2.47 9.01
C PHE A 73 8.37 -3.49 10.07
N CYS A 74 7.64 -4.53 9.67
CA CYS A 74 7.26 -5.64 10.56
C CYS A 74 8.50 -6.39 11.07
N GLU A 75 9.46 -6.69 10.19
CA GLU A 75 10.73 -7.32 10.58
C GLU A 75 11.52 -6.44 11.56
N GLY A 76 11.60 -5.13 11.32
CA GLY A 76 12.26 -4.19 12.23
C GLY A 76 11.61 -4.14 13.61
N MET A 77 10.26 -4.12 13.66
CA MET A 77 9.51 -4.15 14.92
C MET A 77 9.73 -5.45 15.70
N ALA A 78 9.69 -6.61 15.03
CA ALA A 78 9.93 -7.90 15.65
C ALA A 78 11.38 -8.04 16.14
N LEU A 79 12.35 -7.59 15.34
CA LEU A 79 13.76 -7.62 15.69
C LEU A 79 14.08 -6.72 16.89
N ALA A 80 13.47 -5.53 16.96
CA ALA A 80 13.61 -4.65 18.12
C ALA A 80 13.12 -5.32 19.40
N GLU A 81 11.94 -5.95 19.37
CA GLU A 81 11.39 -6.71 20.50
C GLU A 81 12.35 -7.84 20.91
N GLN A 82 12.83 -8.62 19.94
CA GLN A 82 13.76 -9.74 20.19
C GLN A 82 15.14 -9.28 20.71
N ALA A 83 15.57 -8.08 20.33
CA ALA A 83 16.79 -7.45 20.81
C ALA A 83 16.65 -6.80 22.20
N GLY A 84 15.47 -6.89 22.83
CA GLY A 84 15.20 -6.29 24.14
C GLY A 84 14.98 -4.77 24.08
N LEU A 85 14.69 -4.22 22.90
CA LEU A 85 14.37 -2.82 22.70
C LEU A 85 12.85 -2.60 22.75
N ALA A 86 12.43 -1.48 23.33
CA ALA A 86 11.03 -1.09 23.25
C ALA A 86 10.70 -0.71 21.81
N GLN A 87 9.63 -1.31 21.26
CA GLN A 87 9.13 -0.95 19.94
C GLN A 87 8.74 0.53 19.84
N GLY A 88 8.34 1.15 20.96
CA GLY A 88 8.05 2.59 21.02
C GLY A 88 9.27 3.44 20.67
N ASP A 89 10.45 3.07 21.19
CA ASP A 89 11.70 3.77 20.90
C ASP A 89 12.07 3.65 19.42
N LEU A 90 11.85 2.48 18.81
CA LEU A 90 12.03 2.30 17.36
C LEU A 90 11.11 3.26 16.58
N LEU A 91 9.82 3.35 16.94
CA LEU A 91 8.88 4.24 16.26
C LEU A 91 9.28 5.72 16.39
N GLU A 92 9.76 6.13 17.57
CA GLU A 92 10.27 7.48 17.79
C GLU A 92 11.50 7.77 16.92
N VAL A 93 12.49 6.86 16.91
CA VAL A 93 13.70 7.01 16.09
C VAL A 93 13.36 7.08 14.60
N LEU A 94 12.48 6.20 14.10
CA LEU A 94 12.04 6.22 12.69
C LEU A 94 11.29 7.51 12.36
N GLY A 95 10.47 8.02 13.29
CA GLY A 95 9.67 9.22 13.13
C GLY A 95 10.48 10.53 13.10
N LEU A 96 11.65 10.55 13.74
CA LEU A 96 12.57 11.70 13.72
C LEU A 96 13.55 11.66 12.53
N GLY A 97 13.73 10.49 11.91
CA GLY A 97 14.71 10.25 10.85
C GLY A 97 14.19 10.43 9.42
N ALA A 98 15.05 10.12 8.46
CA ALA A 98 14.74 10.20 7.03
C ALA A 98 13.67 9.21 6.54
N MET A 99 13.32 8.22 7.37
CA MET A 99 12.29 7.22 7.07
C MET A 99 10.91 7.61 7.59
N ALA A 100 10.79 8.77 8.25
CA ALA A 100 9.54 9.26 8.80
C ALA A 100 8.46 9.30 7.73
N ASN A 101 7.38 8.55 7.94
CA ASN A 101 6.24 8.54 7.04
C ASN A 101 4.93 8.26 7.80
N PRO A 102 3.79 8.77 7.29
CA PRO A 102 2.49 8.61 7.97
C PRO A 102 2.05 7.15 8.14
N MET A 103 2.49 6.23 7.27
CA MET A 103 2.10 4.83 7.37
C MET A 103 2.71 4.18 8.62
N PHE A 104 4.01 4.35 8.87
CA PHE A 104 4.65 3.79 10.06
C PHE A 104 4.07 4.39 11.35
N ALA A 105 3.89 5.71 11.38
CA ALA A 105 3.29 6.39 12.54
C ALA A 105 1.85 5.93 12.84
N MET A 106 1.06 5.63 11.80
CA MET A 106 -0.30 5.15 11.95
C MET A 106 -0.37 3.65 12.32
N LYS A 107 0.48 2.81 11.72
CA LYS A 107 0.39 1.36 11.84
C LYS A 107 1.18 0.80 13.02
N GLY A 108 2.30 1.43 13.40
CA GLY A 108 3.14 1.01 14.53
C GLY A 108 2.36 0.80 15.83
N PRO A 109 1.58 1.79 16.31
CA PRO A 109 0.78 1.62 17.53
C PRO A 109 -0.27 0.50 17.45
N SER A 110 -0.84 0.27 16.26
CA SER A 110 -1.79 -0.83 16.02
C SER A 110 -1.11 -2.20 16.11
N MET A 111 0.12 -2.32 15.59
CA MET A 111 0.95 -3.52 15.70
C MET A 111 1.36 -3.81 17.15
N GLN A 112 1.76 -2.78 17.91
CA GLN A 112 2.06 -2.92 19.35
C GLN A 112 0.84 -3.39 20.16
N ALA A 113 -0.35 -2.91 19.78
CA ALA A 113 -1.60 -3.29 20.41
C ALA A 113 -2.19 -4.61 19.90
N HIS A 114 -1.57 -5.27 18.91
CA HIS A 114 -2.09 -6.45 18.23
C HIS A 114 -3.55 -6.28 17.74
N ALA A 115 -3.88 -5.06 17.29
CA ALA A 115 -5.23 -4.67 16.91
C ALA A 115 -5.25 -4.12 15.48
N TYR A 116 -5.94 -4.83 14.57
CA TYR A 116 -5.87 -4.56 13.13
C TYR A 116 -7.24 -4.23 12.50
N PRO A 117 -7.91 -3.15 12.93
CA PRO A 117 -9.18 -2.75 12.34
C PRO A 117 -8.99 -2.43 10.84
N PRO A 118 -9.82 -2.99 9.94
CA PRO A 118 -9.55 -2.92 8.51
C PRO A 118 -9.68 -1.50 7.97
N ALA A 119 -8.54 -0.90 7.60
CA ALA A 119 -8.49 0.31 6.77
C ALA A 119 -8.11 -0.05 5.33
N PHE A 120 -7.17 -0.97 5.16
CA PHE A 120 -6.90 -1.64 3.89
C PHE A 120 -6.76 -3.14 4.12
N PRO A 121 -7.74 -3.97 3.70
CA PRO A 121 -7.73 -5.40 3.98
C PRO A 121 -6.47 -6.10 3.46
N LEU A 122 -5.90 -6.98 4.28
CA LEU A 122 -4.69 -7.74 3.97
C LEU A 122 -4.81 -8.53 2.66
N LYS A 123 -5.96 -9.14 2.41
CA LYS A 123 -6.26 -9.86 1.16
C LYS A 123 -6.16 -8.97 -0.08
N HIS A 124 -6.46 -7.68 0.03
CA HIS A 124 -6.34 -6.75 -1.08
C HIS A 124 -4.88 -6.33 -1.31
N GLN A 125 -4.11 -6.10 -0.25
CA GLN A 125 -2.67 -5.88 -0.38
C GLN A 125 -1.95 -7.08 -0.99
N GLN A 126 -2.29 -8.30 -0.57
CA GLN A 126 -1.71 -9.53 -1.13
C GLN A 126 -2.04 -9.67 -2.62
N LYS A 127 -3.30 -9.44 -3.00
CA LYS A 127 -3.73 -9.43 -4.40
C LYS A 127 -2.91 -8.42 -5.22
N ASP A 128 -2.69 -7.22 -4.70
CA ASP A 128 -1.96 -6.17 -5.43
C ASP A 128 -0.47 -6.50 -5.57
N LEU A 129 0.17 -7.11 -4.57
CA LEU A 129 1.54 -7.65 -4.69
C LEU A 129 1.63 -8.74 -5.74
N ARG A 130 0.68 -9.69 -5.77
CA ARG A 130 0.61 -10.72 -6.80
C ARG A 130 0.53 -10.10 -8.20
N LEU A 131 -0.36 -9.13 -8.41
CA LEU A 131 -0.51 -8.45 -9.70
C LEU A 131 0.75 -7.65 -10.09
N ALA A 132 1.44 -7.04 -9.13
CA ALA A 132 2.71 -6.36 -9.39
C ALA A 132 3.83 -7.34 -9.78
N LEU A 133 3.89 -8.53 -9.16
CA LEU A 133 4.83 -9.58 -9.53
C LEU A 133 4.53 -10.15 -10.93
N GLU A 134 3.25 -10.36 -11.27
CA GLU A 134 2.83 -10.76 -12.62
C GLU A 134 3.25 -9.72 -13.67
N LEU A 135 3.12 -8.42 -13.36
CA LEU A 135 3.63 -7.34 -14.20
C LEU A 135 5.16 -7.39 -14.35
N GLY A 136 5.90 -7.66 -13.25
CA GLY A 136 7.35 -7.84 -13.29
C GLY A 136 7.77 -8.98 -14.21
N VAL A 137 7.08 -10.12 -14.14
CA VAL A 137 7.29 -11.26 -15.06
C VAL A 137 7.05 -10.87 -16.51
N ALA A 138 5.93 -10.20 -16.80
CA ALA A 138 5.60 -9.76 -18.16
C ALA A 138 6.63 -8.78 -18.75
N LEU A 139 7.33 -8.02 -17.90
CA LEU A 139 8.38 -7.08 -18.27
C LEU A 139 9.80 -7.65 -18.13
N ALA A 140 9.95 -8.94 -17.81
CA ALA A 140 11.23 -9.57 -17.52
C ALA A 140 12.07 -8.83 -16.46
N LEU A 141 11.42 -8.25 -15.45
CA LEU A 141 12.05 -7.53 -14.35
C LEU A 141 11.97 -8.36 -13.05
N PRO A 142 13.10 -8.85 -12.51
CA PRO A 142 13.13 -9.51 -11.22
C PRO A 142 12.76 -8.55 -10.07
N LEU A 143 11.87 -8.99 -9.19
CA LEU A 143 11.37 -8.22 -8.03
C LEU A 143 11.54 -9.01 -6.72
N PRO A 144 12.79 -9.26 -6.27
CA PRO A 144 13.06 -10.16 -5.15
C PRO A 144 12.45 -9.68 -3.82
N VAL A 145 12.54 -8.37 -3.52
CA VAL A 145 11.98 -7.79 -2.30
C VAL A 145 10.45 -7.94 -2.26
N ALA A 146 9.78 -7.62 -3.36
CA ALA A 146 8.32 -7.77 -3.45
C ALA A 146 7.89 -9.25 -3.41
N THR A 147 8.73 -10.15 -3.91
CA THR A 147 8.48 -11.60 -3.84
C THR A 147 8.47 -12.08 -2.40
N ALA A 148 9.50 -11.74 -1.62
CA ALA A 148 9.57 -12.06 -0.20
C ALA A 148 8.40 -11.44 0.58
N ALA A 149 8.08 -10.17 0.32
CA ALA A 149 6.93 -9.51 0.94
C ALA A 149 5.62 -10.25 0.62
N ASN A 150 5.39 -10.62 -0.64
CA ASN A 150 4.18 -11.36 -1.04
C ASN A 150 4.06 -12.71 -0.32
N ASP A 151 5.17 -13.39 -0.04
CA ASP A 151 5.14 -14.65 0.70
C ASP A 151 4.76 -14.46 2.17
N LEU A 152 5.20 -13.37 2.83
CA LEU A 152 4.70 -12.98 4.15
C LEU A 152 3.18 -12.75 4.13
N TYR A 153 2.67 -12.04 3.11
CA TYR A 153 1.24 -11.81 2.97
C TYR A 153 0.44 -13.09 2.71
N LYS A 154 0.98 -14.05 1.95
CA LYS A 154 0.35 -15.37 1.79
C LYS A 154 0.31 -16.14 3.11
N ALA A 155 1.38 -16.10 3.90
CA ALA A 155 1.41 -16.73 5.22
C ALA A 155 0.34 -16.12 6.15
N ALA A 156 0.20 -14.79 6.16
CA ALA A 156 -0.84 -14.12 6.94
C ALA A 156 -2.27 -14.46 6.47
N LEU A 157 -2.47 -14.63 5.16
CA LEU A 157 -3.75 -15.14 4.64
C LEU A 157 -4.03 -16.57 5.10
N ALA A 158 -3.04 -17.45 5.07
CA ALA A 158 -3.16 -18.83 5.54
C ALA A 158 -3.47 -18.89 7.05
N ALA A 159 -3.01 -17.89 7.81
CA ALA A 159 -3.33 -17.70 9.23
C ALA A 159 -4.73 -17.07 9.48
N GLY A 160 -5.55 -16.86 8.45
CA GLY A 160 -6.94 -16.37 8.61
C GLY A 160 -7.07 -14.85 8.75
N ARG A 161 -6.00 -14.07 8.54
CA ARG A 161 -5.98 -12.61 8.77
C ARG A 161 -6.40 -11.77 7.56
N GLY A 162 -7.05 -12.38 6.57
CA GLY A 162 -7.31 -11.72 5.28
C GLY A 162 -8.22 -10.49 5.34
N ASP A 163 -9.14 -10.47 6.30
CA ASP A 163 -10.09 -9.37 6.51
C ASP A 163 -9.61 -8.32 7.53
N GLU A 164 -8.46 -8.56 8.16
CA GLU A 164 -7.78 -7.59 9.00
C GLU A 164 -7.05 -6.55 8.14
N ASP A 165 -6.60 -5.46 8.76
CA ASP A 165 -5.72 -4.52 8.08
C ASP A 165 -4.42 -5.18 7.62
N PHE A 166 -3.85 -4.73 6.49
CA PHE A 166 -2.61 -5.28 5.94
C PHE A 166 -1.40 -5.20 6.89
N ALA A 167 -1.43 -4.36 7.93
CA ALA A 167 -0.42 -4.37 9.00
C ALA A 167 -0.44 -5.66 9.84
N ALA A 168 -1.51 -6.46 9.79
CA ALA A 168 -1.60 -7.77 10.43
C ALA A 168 -0.60 -8.79 9.88
N VAL A 169 0.11 -8.49 8.79
CA VAL A 169 1.27 -9.26 8.34
C VAL A 169 2.36 -9.33 9.42
N TYR A 170 2.39 -8.39 10.37
CA TYR A 170 3.26 -8.45 11.54
C TYR A 170 3.15 -9.76 12.33
N GLU A 171 1.95 -10.32 12.39
CA GLU A 171 1.61 -11.49 13.20
C GLU A 171 2.25 -12.78 12.69
N VAL A 172 2.67 -12.83 11.42
CA VAL A 172 3.42 -13.98 10.90
C VAL A 172 4.93 -13.77 10.93
N VAL A 173 5.40 -12.56 11.23
CA VAL A 173 6.82 -12.22 11.37
C VAL A 173 7.28 -12.37 12.82
N LYS A 174 6.40 -12.07 13.79
CA LYS A 174 6.67 -12.21 15.23
C LYS A 174 6.80 -13.68 15.69
N ASN A 175 6.17 -14.61 14.96
CA ASN A 175 6.06 -16.02 15.36
C ASN A 175 7.34 -16.83 15.09
#